data_AF-A0A2E7JSA1-F1
#
_entry.id   AF-A0A2E7JSA1-F1
#
_cell.length_a   1.000
_cell.length_b   1.000
_cell.length_c   1.000
_cell.angle_alpha   90.00
_cell.angle_beta   90.00
_cell.angle_gamma   90.00
#
_symmetry.space_group_name_H-M   'P 1'
#
loop_
_entity.id
_entity.type
_entity.pdbx_description
1 polymer ?
#
loop_
_entity_poly.entity_id
_entity_poly.type
_entity_poly.pdbx_seq_one_letter_code
_entity_poly.pdbx_strand_id
1 'polypeptide(L)'
;MHMQTFALLLAGAVALVGCLSDSAEEAPLSSKSQGLLGDWRLALADVEPDEFAFSYSFARGGTFTNRIGGAFLKRIEELNEIEGIDIDTGRIDALDGGFLIFSGTWSEDGESLDLVFDTLEIEVFGTVPLIGRLALPIHSEPLAGDNQLGYGCRVTGGRLTLDGQSLTLGIGASEIAGLDPLAAEVLRMVGDFALSQLSASDADEYVMTRVD
;
A
#
# COMPACT_ATOMS: atom_id res chain seq x y z
N MET A 1 6.07 77.87 -20.95
CA MET A 1 5.19 77.96 -19.77
C MET A 1 3.76 78.16 -20.22
N HIS A 2 2.96 77.10 -20.25
CA HIS A 2 1.63 77.04 -19.64
C HIS A 2 1.08 75.63 -19.77
N MET A 3 0.44 75.23 -18.69
CA MET A 3 -0.01 73.91 -18.30
C MET A 3 -1.53 73.97 -18.31
N GLN A 4 -2.23 73.07 -19.00
CA GLN A 4 -3.64 72.78 -18.72
C GLN A 4 -3.95 71.30 -18.95
N THR A 5 -4.02 70.62 -17.82
CA THR A 5 -4.70 69.35 -17.54
C THR A 5 -6.23 69.55 -17.65
N PHE A 6 -6.99 68.59 -18.17
CA PHE A 6 -8.06 67.87 -17.44
C PHE A 6 -8.74 66.79 -18.30
N ALA A 7 -9.05 65.69 -17.63
CA ALA A 7 -9.51 64.40 -18.12
C ALA A 7 -11.03 64.32 -18.39
N LEU A 8 -11.46 63.26 -19.09
CA LEU A 8 -12.72 62.58 -18.77
C LEU A 8 -12.76 61.13 -19.33
N LEU A 9 -13.10 60.20 -18.42
CA LEU A 9 -13.42 58.78 -18.62
C LEU A 9 -14.68 58.56 -19.48
N LEU A 10 -14.78 57.39 -20.13
CA LEU A 10 -15.84 56.34 -19.97
C LEU A 10 -15.66 55.31 -21.12
N ALA A 11 -15.37 54.03 -20.85
CA ALA A 11 -16.29 52.91 -20.53
C ALA A 11 -16.59 52.00 -21.75
N GLY A 12 -16.47 50.67 -21.56
CA GLY A 12 -16.90 49.60 -22.50
C GLY A 12 -15.89 48.46 -22.58
N ALA A 13 -15.90 47.48 -21.68
CA ALA A 13 -16.72 46.25 -21.68
C ALA A 13 -16.19 45.11 -22.59
N VAL A 14 -15.60 44.10 -21.91
CA VAL A 14 -15.71 42.64 -22.07
C VAL A 14 -15.74 42.04 -23.50
N ALA A 15 -14.74 41.21 -23.79
CA ALA A 15 -14.92 39.96 -24.54
C ALA A 15 -14.00 38.86 -23.99
N LEU A 16 -14.63 37.85 -23.41
CA LEU A 16 -14.06 36.57 -22.98
C LEU A 16 -13.59 35.75 -24.19
N VAL A 17 -12.31 35.36 -24.23
CA VAL A 17 -11.77 34.17 -24.94
C VAL A 17 -10.42 33.87 -24.26
N GLY A 18 -10.08 32.69 -23.76
CA GLY A 18 -10.75 31.41 -23.76
C GLY A 18 -10.13 30.51 -22.68
N CYS A 19 -10.74 29.34 -22.53
CA CYS A 19 -10.40 28.29 -21.61
C CYS A 19 -8.92 27.86 -21.75
N LEU A 20 -8.12 28.04 -20.71
CA LEU A 20 -6.97 27.19 -20.45
C LEU A 20 -7.30 26.46 -19.15
N SER A 21 -7.97 25.34 -19.31
CA SER A 21 -7.90 24.25 -18.34
C SER A 21 -6.42 23.92 -18.21
N ASP A 22 -5.87 24.33 -17.06
CA ASP A 22 -4.60 23.87 -16.51
C ASP A 22 -4.68 22.34 -16.40
N SER A 23 -4.41 21.69 -17.52
CA SER A 23 -4.18 20.26 -17.57
C SER A 23 -2.74 20.17 -17.10
N ALA A 24 -2.54 19.95 -15.81
CA ALA A 24 -1.23 19.69 -15.25
C ALA A 24 -0.58 18.64 -16.15
N GLU A 25 0.39 19.06 -16.98
CA GLU A 25 1.14 18.15 -17.81
C GLU A 25 1.92 17.26 -16.84
N GLU A 26 1.45 16.02 -16.65
CA GLU A 26 2.16 15.03 -15.85
C GLU A 26 3.57 14.91 -16.44
N ALA A 27 4.58 15.31 -15.65
CA ALA A 27 5.96 15.21 -16.07
C ALA A 27 6.27 13.75 -16.44
N PRO A 28 7.02 13.51 -17.53
CA PRO A 28 7.37 12.16 -17.94
C PRO A 28 8.11 11.44 -16.81
N LEU A 29 7.60 10.26 -16.42
CA LEU A 29 8.23 9.41 -15.40
C LEU A 29 9.64 9.01 -15.81
N SER A 30 10.55 8.93 -14.83
CA SER A 30 11.88 8.34 -15.02
C SER A 30 11.78 6.88 -15.48
N SER A 31 12.85 6.34 -16.10
CA SER A 31 12.87 4.93 -16.54
C SER A 31 12.70 3.95 -15.37
N LYS A 32 13.19 4.30 -14.18
CA LYS A 32 13.01 3.51 -12.95
C LYS A 32 11.56 3.59 -12.47
N SER A 33 10.99 4.79 -12.38
CA SER A 33 9.60 5.02 -12.03
C SER A 33 8.65 4.23 -12.95
N GLN A 34 8.91 4.22 -14.26
CA GLN A 34 8.16 3.39 -15.21
C GLN A 34 8.36 1.89 -14.98
N GLY A 35 9.59 1.48 -14.67
CA GLY A 35 9.94 0.09 -14.40
C GLY A 35 9.26 -0.48 -13.16
N LEU A 36 9.05 0.35 -12.12
CA LEU A 36 8.40 0.01 -10.86
C LEU A 36 6.90 -0.23 -10.98
N LEU A 37 6.22 0.40 -11.95
CA LEU A 37 4.76 0.29 -12.07
C LEU A 37 4.30 -1.16 -12.24
N GLY A 38 3.18 -1.48 -11.61
CA GLY A 38 2.53 -2.79 -11.66
C GLY A 38 2.73 -3.60 -10.39
N ASP A 39 2.43 -4.89 -10.51
CA ASP A 39 2.36 -5.82 -9.38
C ASP A 39 3.65 -6.64 -9.25
N TRP A 40 4.12 -6.75 -8.02
CA TRP A 40 5.33 -7.45 -7.63
C TRP A 40 4.99 -8.43 -6.52
N ARG A 41 5.46 -9.66 -6.64
CA ARG A 41 5.25 -10.71 -5.64
C ARG A 41 6.57 -11.22 -5.10
N LEU A 42 6.65 -11.39 -3.79
CA LEU A 42 7.76 -12.10 -3.17
C LEU A 42 7.62 -13.59 -3.51
N ALA A 43 8.63 -14.16 -4.16
CA ALA A 43 8.66 -15.58 -4.48
C ALA A 43 9.34 -16.33 -3.34
N LEU A 44 8.58 -17.14 -2.59
CA LEU A 44 9.12 -18.09 -1.63
C LEU A 44 9.06 -19.48 -2.27
N ALA A 45 10.19 -20.19 -2.27
CA ALA A 45 10.34 -21.43 -3.05
C ALA A 45 9.47 -22.58 -2.53
N ASP A 46 9.15 -22.59 -1.24
CA ASP A 46 8.51 -23.72 -0.55
C ASP A 46 7.14 -23.37 0.05
N VAL A 47 6.54 -22.25 -0.37
CA VAL A 47 5.25 -21.79 0.17
C VAL A 47 4.26 -21.56 -0.96
N GLU A 48 3.13 -22.24 -0.87
CA GLU A 48 2.05 -22.08 -1.84
C GLU A 48 1.43 -20.67 -1.71
N PRO A 49 1.03 -20.02 -2.83
CA PRO A 49 0.50 -18.65 -2.80
C PRO A 49 -0.80 -18.47 -1.99
N ASP A 50 -1.53 -19.55 -1.72
CA ASP A 50 -2.73 -19.54 -0.87
C ASP A 50 -2.38 -19.65 0.63
N GLU A 51 -1.32 -20.37 0.97
CA GLU A 51 -0.75 -20.43 2.33
C GLU A 51 -0.17 -19.06 2.73
N PHE A 52 0.61 -18.44 1.85
CA PHE A 52 1.18 -17.10 2.06
C PHE A 52 1.40 -16.37 0.75
N ALA A 53 0.94 -15.11 0.72
CA ALA A 53 1.21 -14.18 -0.35
C ALA A 53 1.70 -12.86 0.24
N PHE A 54 2.78 -12.34 -0.35
CA PHE A 54 3.27 -11.00 -0.13
C PHE A 54 3.43 -10.29 -1.48
N SER A 55 2.88 -9.08 -1.60
CA SER A 55 2.99 -8.31 -2.83
C SER A 55 2.99 -6.80 -2.62
N TYR A 56 3.64 -6.07 -3.52
CA TYR A 56 3.49 -4.63 -3.71
C TYR A 56 2.84 -4.36 -5.08
N SER A 57 1.96 -3.37 -5.13
CA SER A 57 1.42 -2.80 -6.36
C SER A 57 1.76 -1.33 -6.40
N PHE A 58 2.48 -0.87 -7.42
CA PHE A 58 2.84 0.54 -7.60
C PHE A 58 2.05 1.14 -8.75
N ALA A 59 1.23 2.15 -8.44
CA ALA A 59 0.39 2.82 -9.41
C ALA A 59 1.03 4.11 -9.93
N ARG A 60 0.64 4.48 -11.16
CA ARG A 60 0.92 5.81 -11.70
C ARG A 60 0.18 6.84 -10.85
N GLY A 61 0.86 7.91 -10.45
CA GLY A 61 0.34 8.90 -9.49
C GLY A 61 0.96 8.79 -8.10
N GLY A 62 1.92 7.88 -7.89
CA GLY A 62 2.70 7.81 -6.66
C GLY A 62 1.98 7.12 -5.52
N THR A 63 0.96 6.30 -5.79
CA THR A 63 0.29 5.48 -4.76
C THR A 63 0.74 4.03 -4.84
N PHE A 64 0.75 3.34 -3.69
CA PHE A 64 1.05 1.93 -3.63
C PHE A 64 0.07 1.17 -2.73
N THR A 65 0.02 -0.14 -2.92
CA THR A 65 -0.62 -1.07 -2.00
C THR A 65 0.34 -2.21 -1.69
N ASN A 66 0.45 -2.58 -0.42
CA ASN A 66 1.13 -3.79 0.03
C ASN A 66 0.09 -4.77 0.57
N ARG A 67 0.13 -6.02 0.15
CA ARG A 67 -0.78 -7.08 0.63
C ARG A 67 0.04 -8.21 1.20
N ILE A 68 -0.35 -8.68 2.38
CA ILE A 68 0.33 -9.74 3.11
C ILE A 68 -0.71 -10.60 3.80
N GLY A 69 -0.68 -11.91 3.56
CA GLY A 69 -1.67 -12.79 4.17
C GLY A 69 -1.74 -14.14 3.48
N GLY A 70 -2.83 -14.85 3.71
CA GLY A 70 -3.02 -16.21 3.25
C GLY A 70 -3.95 -17.00 4.17
N ALA A 71 -3.95 -18.31 4.00
CA ALA A 71 -4.83 -19.23 4.72
C ALA A 71 -4.58 -19.26 6.23
N PHE A 72 -3.37 -18.91 6.69
CA PHE A 72 -3.06 -18.85 8.12
C PHE A 72 -3.90 -17.80 8.88
N LEU A 73 -4.40 -16.77 8.18
CA LEU A 73 -5.25 -15.73 8.76
C LEU A 73 -6.70 -16.16 9.00
N LYS A 74 -7.09 -17.41 8.67
CA LYS A 74 -8.38 -17.95 9.13
C LYS A 74 -8.51 -17.95 10.66
N ARG A 75 -7.38 -17.96 11.36
CA ARG A 75 -7.30 -17.88 12.83
C ARG A 75 -7.75 -16.53 13.40
N ILE A 76 -8.05 -15.54 12.55
CA ILE A 76 -8.71 -14.29 12.97
C ILE A 76 -10.02 -14.57 13.72
N GLU A 77 -10.74 -15.66 13.39
CA GLU A 77 -11.95 -16.08 14.12
C GLU A 77 -11.68 -16.35 15.61
N GLU A 78 -10.46 -16.81 15.96
CA GLU A 78 -10.03 -17.07 17.35
C GLU A 78 -9.89 -15.77 18.15
N LEU A 79 -9.76 -14.60 17.48
CA LEU A 79 -9.53 -13.32 18.13
C LEU A 79 -10.78 -12.72 18.76
N ASN A 80 -11.98 -13.17 18.38
CA ASN A 80 -13.23 -12.78 19.04
C ASN A 80 -13.30 -13.20 20.52
N GLU A 81 -12.38 -14.07 20.97
CA GLU A 81 -12.25 -14.44 22.39
C GLU A 81 -11.48 -13.39 23.21
N ILE A 82 -10.83 -12.43 22.55
CA ILE A 82 -10.02 -11.37 23.18
C ILE A 82 -10.89 -10.17 23.54
N GLU A 83 -10.81 -9.70 24.78
CA GLU A 83 -11.55 -8.52 25.23
C GLU A 83 -11.17 -7.29 24.39
N GLY A 84 -12.18 -6.64 23.80
CA GLY A 84 -12.01 -5.43 22.97
C GLY A 84 -11.93 -5.69 21.47
N ILE A 85 -11.98 -6.96 21.03
CA ILE A 85 -12.05 -7.33 19.60
C ILE A 85 -13.46 -7.86 19.29
N ASP A 86 -14.10 -7.28 18.27
CA ASP A 86 -15.39 -7.74 17.73
C ASP A 86 -15.31 -7.75 16.20
N ILE A 87 -15.26 -8.94 15.61
CA ILE A 87 -15.09 -9.13 14.18
C ILE A 87 -16.43 -9.50 13.54
N ASP A 88 -16.92 -8.63 12.66
CA ASP A 88 -18.09 -8.90 11.81
C ASP A 88 -17.65 -9.42 10.44
N THR A 89 -17.72 -10.74 10.23
CA THR A 89 -17.45 -11.39 8.93
C THR A 89 -18.69 -11.37 8.00
N GLY A 90 -19.77 -10.72 8.41
CA GLY A 90 -21.01 -10.58 7.66
C GLY A 90 -21.66 -11.93 7.31
N ARG A 91 -21.52 -12.35 6.04
CA ARG A 91 -22.13 -13.58 5.50
C ARG A 91 -21.14 -14.72 5.28
N ILE A 92 -19.89 -14.55 5.70
CA ILE A 92 -18.87 -15.59 5.57
C ILE A 92 -18.98 -16.51 6.79
N ASP A 93 -19.53 -17.70 6.56
CA ASP A 93 -19.77 -18.70 7.61
C ASP A 93 -18.46 -19.36 8.11
N ALA A 94 -17.43 -19.39 7.27
CA ALA A 94 -16.11 -19.92 7.60
C ALA A 94 -15.02 -19.18 6.79
N LEU A 95 -13.98 -18.70 7.46
CA LEU A 95 -12.84 -18.06 6.80
C LEU A 95 -11.93 -19.08 6.12
N ASP A 96 -11.59 -18.81 4.87
CA ASP A 96 -10.52 -19.51 4.14
C ASP A 96 -9.16 -18.82 4.36
N GLY A 97 -9.14 -17.57 4.82
CA GLY A 97 -7.95 -16.79 5.11
C GLY A 97 -8.21 -15.29 5.19
N GLY A 98 -7.15 -14.50 5.05
CA GLY A 98 -7.24 -13.04 5.04
C GLY A 98 -5.97 -12.36 4.54
N PHE A 99 -5.99 -11.03 4.56
CA PHE A 99 -4.91 -10.15 4.21
C PHE A 99 -4.86 -8.96 5.15
N LEU A 100 -3.66 -8.62 5.59
CA LEU A 100 -3.30 -7.29 6.01
C LEU A 100 -2.88 -6.48 4.78
N ILE A 101 -3.48 -5.31 4.62
CA ILE A 101 -3.31 -4.47 3.45
C ILE A 101 -2.85 -3.10 3.93
N PHE A 102 -1.69 -2.67 3.45
CA PHE A 102 -1.25 -1.29 3.61
C PHE A 102 -1.44 -0.52 2.32
N SER A 103 -1.79 0.75 2.44
CA SER A 103 -1.79 1.68 1.31
C SER A 103 -1.12 2.98 1.67
N GLY A 104 -0.53 3.63 0.69
CA GLY A 104 -0.02 4.98 0.85
C GLY A 104 0.65 5.52 -0.39
N THR A 105 1.70 6.32 -0.21
CA THR A 105 2.42 6.98 -1.29
C THR A 105 3.85 6.51 -1.42
N TRP A 106 4.38 6.56 -2.64
CA TRP A 106 5.76 6.21 -2.93
C TRP A 106 6.44 7.30 -3.75
N SER A 107 7.74 7.45 -3.53
CA SER A 107 8.62 8.30 -4.31
C SER A 107 9.97 7.61 -4.52
N GLU A 108 10.69 8.02 -5.56
CA GLU A 108 12.03 7.52 -5.85
C GLU A 108 12.99 8.68 -6.07
N ASP A 109 14.21 8.53 -5.56
CA ASP A 109 15.33 9.42 -5.86
C ASP A 109 16.60 8.59 -6.15
N GLY A 110 16.94 8.49 -7.43
CA GLY A 110 18.10 7.73 -7.88
C GLY A 110 17.97 6.25 -7.55
N GLU A 111 18.74 5.76 -6.57
CA GLU A 111 18.69 4.37 -6.12
C GLU A 111 17.70 4.14 -4.98
N SER A 112 17.18 5.18 -4.33
CA SER A 112 16.19 5.01 -3.24
C SER A 112 14.77 4.77 -3.75
N LEU A 113 13.98 4.10 -2.92
CA LEU A 113 12.52 4.06 -2.96
C LEU A 113 12.04 4.35 -1.55
N ASP A 114 11.23 5.41 -1.41
CA ASP A 114 10.63 5.81 -0.15
C ASP A 114 9.13 5.53 -0.20
N LEU A 115 8.62 4.85 0.83
CA LEU A 115 7.22 4.53 1.01
C LEU A 115 6.70 5.24 2.26
N VAL A 116 5.59 5.96 2.14
CA VAL A 116 4.87 6.56 3.26
C VAL A 116 3.52 5.84 3.36
N PHE A 117 3.31 5.16 4.47
CA PHE A 117 2.12 4.35 4.70
C PHE A 117 1.04 5.20 5.38
N ASP A 118 -0.16 5.22 4.79
CA ASP A 118 -1.26 6.08 5.22
C ASP A 118 -2.37 5.30 5.94
N THR A 119 -2.67 4.09 5.47
CA THR A 119 -3.81 3.30 5.94
C THR A 119 -3.43 1.83 6.09
N LEU A 120 -4.02 1.18 7.09
CA LEU A 120 -4.04 -0.27 7.28
C LEU A 120 -5.50 -0.76 7.13
N GLU A 121 -5.69 -1.84 6.39
CA GLU A 121 -6.96 -2.54 6.22
C GLU A 121 -6.76 -4.04 6.49
N ILE A 122 -7.76 -4.67 7.09
CA ILE A 122 -7.83 -6.12 7.23
C ILE A 122 -9.00 -6.60 6.37
N GLU A 123 -8.67 -7.48 5.42
CA GLU A 123 -9.63 -8.16 4.57
C GLU A 123 -9.63 -9.65 4.92
N VAL A 124 -10.81 -10.24 5.10
CA VAL A 124 -10.95 -11.70 5.23
C VAL A 124 -11.62 -12.25 3.99
N PHE A 125 -11.30 -13.48 3.63
CA PHE A 125 -11.97 -14.16 2.53
C PHE A 125 -12.42 -15.55 2.94
N GLY A 126 -13.51 -15.99 2.32
CA GLY A 126 -14.09 -17.29 2.55
C GLY A 126 -15.06 -17.67 1.44
N THR A 127 -15.66 -18.84 1.57
CA THR A 127 -16.59 -19.38 0.58
C THR A 127 -18.03 -19.23 1.05
N VAL A 128 -18.87 -18.59 0.23
CA VAL A 128 -20.30 -18.42 0.50
C VAL A 128 -21.11 -19.36 -0.40
N PRO A 129 -22.04 -20.16 0.15
CA PRO A 129 -22.90 -21.03 -0.66
C PRO A 129 -23.59 -20.27 -1.80
N LEU A 130 -23.56 -20.84 -3.01
CA LEU A 130 -24.16 -20.30 -4.25
C LEU A 130 -23.49 -19.06 -4.84
N ILE A 131 -22.67 -18.32 -4.08
CA ILE A 131 -21.98 -17.10 -4.54
C ILE A 131 -20.52 -17.39 -4.91
N GLY A 132 -19.88 -18.34 -4.21
CA GLY A 132 -18.46 -18.66 -4.40
C GLY A 132 -17.58 -17.88 -3.42
N ARG A 133 -16.31 -17.65 -3.79
CA ARG A 133 -15.33 -16.94 -2.95
C ARG A 133 -15.71 -15.47 -2.81
N LEU A 134 -15.75 -14.99 -1.57
CA LEU A 134 -16.00 -13.60 -1.22
C LEU A 134 -14.82 -13.10 -0.39
N ALA A 135 -14.40 -11.85 -0.64
CA ALA A 135 -13.47 -11.11 0.21
C ALA A 135 -14.20 -9.90 0.79
N LEU A 136 -14.00 -9.63 2.07
CA LEU A 136 -14.70 -8.58 2.82
C LEU A 136 -13.70 -7.81 3.70
N PRO A 137 -13.61 -6.48 3.57
CA PRO A 137 -12.89 -5.66 4.54
C PRO A 137 -13.65 -5.68 5.87
N ILE A 138 -12.97 -6.06 6.95
CA ILE A 138 -13.55 -6.13 8.30
C ILE A 138 -13.02 -5.03 9.22
N HIS A 139 -11.91 -4.40 8.84
CA HIS A 139 -11.30 -3.31 9.61
C HIS A 139 -10.54 -2.37 8.68
N SER A 140 -10.57 -1.07 8.98
CA SER A 140 -9.70 -0.08 8.33
C SER A 140 -9.44 1.07 9.29
N GLU A 141 -8.18 1.48 9.37
CA GLU A 141 -7.76 2.64 10.15
C GLU A 141 -6.62 3.41 9.49
N PRO A 142 -6.57 4.75 9.66
CA PRO A 142 -5.41 5.54 9.29
C PRO A 142 -4.24 5.23 10.24
N LEU A 143 -3.03 5.21 9.70
CA LEU A 143 -1.82 5.03 10.48
C LEU A 143 -1.38 6.37 11.09
N ALA A 144 -1.09 6.37 12.39
CA ALA A 144 -0.57 7.53 13.10
C ALA A 144 0.95 7.48 13.22
N GLY A 145 1.61 8.64 13.34
CA GLY A 145 3.04 8.71 13.61
C GLY A 145 3.91 8.68 12.34
N ASP A 146 5.15 8.21 12.51
CA ASP A 146 6.14 8.08 11.43
C ASP A 146 6.06 6.68 10.83
N ASN A 147 5.40 6.58 9.68
CA ASN A 147 5.14 5.32 8.97
C ASN A 147 5.90 5.28 7.64
N GLN A 148 7.15 5.75 7.63
CA GLN A 148 8.00 5.74 6.45
C GLN A 148 8.92 4.52 6.42
N LEU A 149 9.09 3.93 5.24
CA LEU A 149 10.15 2.97 4.95
C LEU A 149 10.93 3.35 3.70
N GLY A 150 12.26 3.27 3.80
CA GLY A 150 13.17 3.51 2.71
C GLY A 150 13.88 2.23 2.28
N TYR A 151 14.05 2.04 0.97
CA TYR A 151 14.76 0.94 0.36
C TYR A 151 15.84 1.43 -0.61
N GLY A 152 16.98 0.73 -0.64
CA GLY A 152 17.76 0.64 -1.87
C GLY A 152 16.96 -0.15 -2.90
N CYS A 153 16.70 0.40 -4.08
CA CYS A 153 15.75 -0.16 -5.04
C CYS A 153 16.38 -0.32 -6.43
N ARG A 154 16.33 -1.53 -6.96
CA ARG A 154 16.75 -1.86 -8.32
C ARG A 154 15.68 -2.62 -9.07
N VAL A 155 15.32 -2.14 -10.26
CA VAL A 155 14.42 -2.84 -11.19
C VAL A 155 15.22 -3.29 -12.40
N THR A 156 15.15 -4.58 -12.74
CA THR A 156 15.81 -5.12 -13.94
C THR A 156 14.91 -6.18 -14.58
N GLY A 157 14.29 -5.83 -15.71
CA GLY A 157 13.30 -6.68 -16.37
C GLY A 157 12.12 -7.01 -15.44
N GLY A 158 11.81 -8.30 -15.30
CA GLY A 158 10.75 -8.81 -14.42
C GLY A 158 11.14 -8.96 -12.94
N ARG A 159 12.27 -8.38 -12.50
CA ARG A 159 12.78 -8.51 -11.13
C ARG A 159 12.91 -7.15 -10.44
N LEU A 160 12.36 -7.06 -9.23
CA LEU A 160 12.52 -5.96 -8.30
C LEU A 160 13.36 -6.45 -7.12
N THR A 161 14.39 -5.70 -6.77
CA THR A 161 15.22 -5.93 -5.59
C THR A 161 15.07 -4.73 -4.66
N LEU A 162 14.68 -5.00 -3.42
CA LEU A 162 14.56 -4.04 -2.33
C LEU A 162 15.58 -4.39 -1.25
N ASP A 163 16.46 -3.44 -0.92
CA ASP A 163 17.48 -3.56 0.12
C ASP A 163 17.06 -2.66 1.30
N GLY A 164 16.77 -3.25 2.45
CA GLY A 164 16.25 -2.52 3.62
C GLY A 164 16.04 -3.40 4.85
N GLN A 165 15.84 -2.74 6.00
CA GLN A 165 15.78 -3.40 7.31
C GLN A 165 14.51 -4.22 7.57
N SER A 166 13.47 -4.01 6.77
CA SER A 166 12.17 -4.64 6.96
C SER A 166 11.52 -4.92 5.62
N LEU A 167 10.78 -6.03 5.54
CA LEU A 167 10.05 -6.37 4.32
C LEU A 167 8.89 -5.40 4.06
N THR A 168 8.28 -4.89 5.14
CA THR A 168 7.22 -3.88 5.12
C THR A 168 7.06 -3.28 6.51
N LEU A 169 6.11 -2.37 6.70
CA LEU A 169 5.83 -1.76 8.00
C LEU A 169 5.35 -2.82 9.01
N GLY A 170 5.95 -2.83 10.20
CA GLY A 170 5.57 -3.76 11.27
C GLY A 170 6.14 -5.18 11.14
N ILE A 171 6.89 -5.51 10.08
CA ILE A 171 7.49 -6.84 9.88
C ILE A 171 9.01 -6.71 9.75
N GLY A 172 9.74 -7.18 10.77
CA GLY A 172 11.21 -7.19 10.82
C GLY A 172 11.82 -6.04 11.62
N ALA A 173 11.34 -4.81 11.42
CA ALA A 173 11.72 -3.65 12.23
C ALA A 173 10.58 -2.62 12.32
N SER A 174 10.48 -1.99 13.49
CA SER A 174 9.48 -0.97 13.93
C SER A 174 8.11 -1.51 14.32
N GLU A 175 7.70 -1.21 15.55
CA GLU A 175 6.31 -1.36 16.01
C GLU A 175 5.47 -0.18 15.53
N ILE A 176 4.25 -0.45 15.07
CA ILE A 176 3.29 0.61 14.72
C ILE A 176 2.55 1.01 16.00
N ALA A 177 2.71 2.27 16.42
CA ALA A 177 2.08 2.77 17.63
C ALA A 177 0.60 3.14 17.39
N GLY A 178 -0.25 2.84 18.38
CA GLY A 178 -1.62 3.34 18.41
C GLY A 178 -2.61 2.61 17.51
N LEU A 179 -2.29 1.40 17.06
CA LEU A 179 -3.22 0.53 16.33
C LEU A 179 -4.39 0.09 17.22
N ASP A 180 -5.55 -0.11 16.58
CA ASP A 180 -6.66 -0.86 17.16
C ASP A 180 -6.20 -2.27 17.61
N PRO A 181 -6.75 -2.83 18.71
CA PRO A 181 -6.37 -4.16 19.20
C PRO A 181 -6.45 -5.26 18.14
N LEU A 182 -7.45 -5.22 17.24
CA LEU A 182 -7.57 -6.19 16.16
C LEU A 182 -6.41 -6.05 15.17
N ALA A 183 -6.10 -4.81 14.75
CA ALA A 183 -5.00 -4.55 13.83
C ALA A 183 -3.64 -4.91 14.40
N ALA A 184 -3.40 -4.61 15.67
CA ALA A 184 -2.17 -4.98 16.36
C ALA A 184 -1.97 -6.50 16.38
N GLU A 185 -3.02 -7.25 16.69
CA GLU A 185 -2.95 -8.72 16.79
C GLU A 185 -2.82 -9.39 15.41
N VAL A 186 -3.55 -8.89 14.40
CA VAL A 186 -3.38 -9.37 13.02
C VAL A 186 -1.99 -9.05 12.49
N LEU A 187 -1.48 -7.85 12.72
CA LEU A 187 -0.10 -7.49 12.35
C LEU A 187 0.92 -8.42 13.00
N ARG A 188 0.74 -8.73 14.29
CA ARG A 188 1.58 -9.68 15.01
C ARG A 188 1.55 -11.07 14.37
N MET A 189 0.36 -11.60 14.08
CA MET A 189 0.20 -12.90 13.42
C MET A 189 0.86 -12.94 12.03
N VAL A 190 0.67 -11.89 11.23
CA VAL A 190 1.29 -11.77 9.90
C VAL A 190 2.81 -11.66 10.02
N GLY A 191 3.30 -10.85 10.95
CA GLY A 191 4.73 -10.66 11.21
C GLY A 191 5.41 -11.96 11.63
N ASP A 192 4.84 -12.67 12.60
CA ASP A 192 5.36 -13.97 13.07
C ASP A 192 5.44 -14.98 11.92
N PHE A 193 4.36 -15.07 11.11
CA PHE A 193 4.35 -15.98 9.98
C PHE A 193 5.37 -15.58 8.92
N ALA A 194 5.37 -14.31 8.49
CA ALA A 194 6.30 -13.81 7.48
C ALA A 194 7.76 -14.00 7.90
N LEU A 195 8.11 -13.66 9.14
CA LEU A 195 9.47 -13.85 9.67
C LEU A 195 9.86 -15.34 9.74
N SER A 196 8.92 -16.23 10.05
CA SER A 196 9.19 -17.68 10.02
C SER A 196 9.57 -18.14 8.61
N GLN A 197 8.96 -17.57 7.57
CA GLN A 197 9.29 -17.88 6.17
C GLN A 197 10.59 -17.22 5.70
N LEU A 198 10.88 -16.00 6.16
CA LEU A 198 12.06 -15.22 5.77
C LEU A 198 13.34 -15.60 6.54
N SER A 199 13.23 -16.15 7.74
CA SER A 199 14.38 -16.53 8.58
C SER A 199 15.29 -17.62 7.96
N ALA A 200 14.87 -18.21 6.83
CA ALA A 200 15.73 -19.06 6.01
C ALA A 200 16.71 -18.28 5.10
N SER A 201 16.57 -16.95 4.97
CA SER A 201 17.41 -16.08 4.15
C SER A 201 17.98 -14.91 4.97
N ASP A 202 19.24 -15.03 5.40
CA ASP A 202 20.01 -14.03 6.17
C ASP A 202 20.38 -12.75 5.38
N ALA A 203 19.53 -12.25 4.50
CA ALA A 203 19.83 -11.06 3.71
C ALA A 203 18.75 -9.99 3.87
N ASP A 204 19.19 -8.76 4.16
CA ASP A 204 18.40 -7.50 4.07
C ASP A 204 17.97 -7.19 2.62
N GLU A 205 18.03 -8.18 1.71
CA GLU A 205 17.69 -8.08 0.29
C GLU A 205 16.43 -8.90 0.00
N TYR A 206 15.34 -8.21 -0.33
CA TYR A 206 14.08 -8.81 -0.74
C TYR A 206 13.96 -8.80 -2.26
N VAL A 207 13.71 -9.98 -2.82
CA VAL A 207 13.62 -10.18 -4.27
C VAL A 207 12.20 -10.50 -4.68
N MET A 208 11.63 -9.67 -5.53
CA MET A 208 10.27 -9.79 -6.02
C MET A 208 10.23 -9.99 -7.53
N THR A 209 9.24 -10.75 -7.99
CA THR A 209 8.98 -11.02 -9.40
C THR A 209 7.72 -10.30 -9.85
N ARG A 210 7.76 -9.76 -11.06
CA ARG A 210 6.59 -9.13 -11.68
C ARG A 210 5.46 -10.14 -11.84
N VAL A 211 4.23 -9.72 -11.60
CA VAL A 211 3.03 -10.48 -11.91
C VAL A 211 2.50 -9.95 -13.24
N ASP A 212 2.34 -10.85 -14.21
CA ASP A 212 1.79 -10.55 -15.54
C ASP A 212 0.25 -10.61 -15.56
#